data_AF-A0A9Q6EKG1-F1
#
_entry.id   AF-A0A9Q6EKG1-F1
#
_cell.length_a   1.000
_cell.length_b   1.000
_cell.length_c   1.000
_cell.angle_alpha   90.00
_cell.angle_beta   90.00
_cell.angle_gamma   90.00
#
_symmetry.space_group_name_H-M   'P 1'
#
loop_
_entity.id
_entity.type
_entity.pdbx_description
1 polymer ?
#
loop_
_entity_poly.entity_id
_entity_poly.type
_entity_poly.pdbx_seq_one_letter_code
_entity_poly.pdbx_strand_id
1 'polypeptide(L)'
;MSKKNIPVLLSGVIVSLGLLPSLAQAQQPVSDAQVAAMVEALRQAAPQTKNPNDGLYSEWQVKPETLKGWSRTCLKRELTPTQFENSPAIARSVVSCITRRELTNQFAVTKNEIASVRGAACWWMTGNYTGCNKGFTGDYVQKVVRFYQQQRSKPATQSSKTGS
;
A
#
# COMPACT_ATOMS: atom_id res chain seq x y z
N MET A 1 -50.36 -47.01 -56.48
CA MET A 1 -50.50 -47.86 -55.27
C MET A 1 -49.10 -48.25 -54.80
N SER A 2 -48.82 -48.17 -53.48
CA SER A 2 -47.50 -48.34 -52.80
C SER A 2 -46.56 -47.11 -52.84
N LYS A 3 -45.83 -46.70 -51.79
CA LYS A 3 -45.69 -47.10 -50.38
C LYS A 3 -44.84 -46.04 -49.61
N LYS A 4 -45.24 -45.76 -48.35
CA LYS A 4 -44.47 -45.48 -47.11
C LYS A 4 -43.40 -44.35 -47.01
N ASN A 5 -43.74 -43.38 -46.15
CA ASN A 5 -43.08 -42.77 -44.96
C ASN A 5 -41.58 -42.39 -44.97
N ILE A 6 -41.28 -41.14 -44.58
CA ILE A 6 -40.00 -40.74 -43.95
C ILE A 6 -40.29 -39.88 -42.71
N PRO A 7 -39.71 -40.20 -41.53
CA PRO A 7 -39.96 -39.52 -40.26
C PRO A 7 -39.14 -38.24 -40.12
N VAL A 8 -39.72 -37.23 -39.49
CA VAL A 8 -39.02 -36.00 -39.08
C VAL A 8 -38.22 -36.31 -37.82
N LEU A 9 -36.89 -36.37 -37.94
CA LEU A 9 -35.99 -36.42 -36.79
C LEU A 9 -35.57 -34.99 -36.41
N LEU A 10 -35.99 -34.57 -35.22
CA LEU A 10 -35.49 -33.39 -34.52
C LEU A 10 -33.96 -33.48 -34.36
N SER A 11 -33.23 -32.50 -34.87
CA SER A 11 -31.84 -32.26 -34.49
C SER A 11 -31.77 -30.88 -33.83
N GLY A 12 -31.97 -30.86 -32.52
CA GLY A 12 -31.72 -29.69 -31.68
C GLY A 12 -30.23 -29.54 -31.47
N VAL A 13 -29.66 -28.43 -31.95
CA VAL A 13 -28.28 -28.05 -31.65
C VAL A 13 -28.30 -27.36 -30.29
N ILE A 14 -27.90 -28.07 -29.23
CA ILE A 14 -27.61 -27.47 -27.93
C ILE A 14 -26.23 -26.82 -28.06
N VAL A 15 -26.20 -25.52 -28.32
CA VAL A 15 -24.97 -24.72 -28.19
C VAL A 15 -24.73 -24.51 -26.70
N SER A 16 -23.91 -25.35 -26.11
CA SER A 16 -23.40 -25.16 -24.75
C SER A 16 -22.54 -23.91 -24.71
N LEU A 17 -23.09 -22.78 -24.27
CA LEU A 17 -22.31 -21.60 -23.87
C LEU A 17 -21.48 -21.99 -22.65
N GLY A 18 -20.22 -22.36 -22.87
CA GLY A 18 -19.22 -22.49 -21.82
C GLY A 18 -18.97 -21.12 -21.20
N LEU A 19 -19.63 -20.84 -20.08
CA LEU A 19 -19.24 -19.78 -19.15
C LEU A 19 -17.88 -20.18 -18.56
N LEU A 20 -16.79 -19.73 -19.19
CA LEU A 20 -15.48 -19.74 -18.57
C LEU A 20 -15.60 -18.90 -17.29
N PRO A 21 -15.37 -19.45 -16.08
CA PRO A 21 -15.20 -18.61 -14.92
C PRO A 21 -13.94 -17.81 -15.16
N SER A 22 -14.09 -16.53 -15.48
CA SER A 22 -13.01 -15.57 -15.41
C SER A 22 -12.42 -15.70 -14.02
N LEU A 23 -11.26 -16.37 -13.91
CA LEU A 23 -10.43 -16.32 -12.72
C LEU A 23 -9.95 -14.88 -12.63
N ALA A 24 -10.80 -14.01 -12.07
CA ALA A 24 -10.37 -12.75 -11.53
C ALA A 24 -9.34 -13.11 -10.47
N GLN A 25 -8.06 -13.09 -10.83
CA GLN A 25 -6.98 -13.13 -9.87
C GLN A 25 -7.18 -11.89 -9.00
N ALA A 26 -7.88 -12.06 -7.88
CA ALA A 26 -7.97 -11.05 -6.86
C ALA A 26 -6.54 -10.63 -6.56
N GLN A 27 -6.23 -9.35 -6.82
CA GLN A 27 -4.91 -8.81 -6.54
C GLN A 27 -4.65 -9.09 -5.07
N GLN A 28 -3.64 -9.92 -4.79
CA GLN A 28 -3.31 -10.28 -3.42
C GLN A 28 -3.07 -8.98 -2.65
N PRO A 29 -3.80 -8.75 -1.54
CA PRO A 29 -3.62 -7.54 -0.76
C PRO A 29 -2.17 -7.44 -0.31
N VAL A 30 -1.63 -6.22 -0.28
CA VAL A 30 -0.28 -5.95 0.24
C VAL A 30 -0.19 -6.55 1.64
N SER A 31 0.81 -7.40 1.86
CA SER A 31 0.99 -8.12 3.13
C SER A 31 1.37 -7.19 4.28
N ASP A 32 1.07 -7.62 5.50
CA ASP A 32 1.41 -6.87 6.72
C ASP A 32 2.92 -6.65 6.86
N ALA A 33 3.72 -7.62 6.40
CA ALA A 33 5.18 -7.50 6.39
C ALA A 33 5.66 -6.40 5.43
N GLN A 34 5.04 -6.26 4.25
CA GLN A 34 5.36 -5.17 3.32
C GLN A 34 4.95 -3.81 3.91
N VAL A 35 3.76 -3.72 4.52
CA VAL A 35 3.33 -2.48 5.20
C VAL A 35 4.28 -2.12 6.34
N ALA A 36 4.60 -3.06 7.23
CA ALA A 36 5.48 -2.82 8.37
C ALA A 36 6.90 -2.40 7.93
N ALA A 37 7.43 -3.03 6.87
CA ALA A 37 8.72 -2.68 6.30
C ALA A 37 8.73 -1.25 5.74
N MET A 38 7.66 -0.85 5.04
CA MET A 38 7.55 0.51 4.48
C MET A 38 7.36 1.57 5.55
N VAL A 39 6.50 1.30 6.56
CA VAL A 39 6.32 2.20 7.71
C VAL A 39 7.67 2.45 8.40
N GLU A 40 8.46 1.41 8.62
CA GLU A 40 9.77 1.56 9.25
C GLU A 40 10.79 2.25 8.32
N ALA A 41 10.75 1.98 7.02
CA ALA A 41 11.60 2.66 6.05
C ALA A 41 11.35 4.17 5.99
N LEU A 42 10.08 4.59 6.05
CA LEU A 42 9.70 6.00 6.11
C LEU A 42 10.22 6.66 7.40
N ARG A 43 10.08 5.99 8.55
CA ARG A 43 10.58 6.47 9.84
C ARG A 43 12.09 6.74 9.81
N GLN A 44 12.86 5.80 9.26
CA GLN A 44 14.32 5.94 9.15
C GLN A 44 14.76 6.93 8.07
N ALA A 45 13.96 7.10 7.02
CA ALA A 45 14.23 8.05 5.96
C ALA A 45 13.89 9.49 6.35
N ALA A 46 12.96 9.67 7.30
CA ALA A 46 12.46 10.96 7.76
C ALA A 46 13.62 11.96 7.98
N PRO A 47 13.51 13.18 7.43
CA PRO A 47 14.50 14.22 7.65
C PRO A 47 14.69 14.45 9.15
N GLN A 48 15.94 14.39 9.61
CA GLN A 48 16.30 14.73 10.98
C GLN A 48 16.38 16.26 11.05
N THR A 49 15.26 16.90 11.34
CA THR A 49 15.24 18.34 11.58
C THR A 49 15.79 18.59 12.98
N LYS A 50 16.76 19.49 13.11
CA LYS A 50 17.24 19.95 14.42
C LYS A 50 16.35 21.05 15.01
N ASN A 51 15.19 21.30 14.40
CA ASN A 51 14.31 22.42 14.73
C ASN A 51 13.03 21.89 15.37
N PRO A 52 12.83 22.11 16.69
CA PRO A 52 11.61 21.68 17.38
C PRO A 52 10.33 22.40 16.90
N ASN A 53 10.46 23.41 16.03
CA ASN A 53 9.36 24.20 15.49
C ASN A 53 9.14 24.00 13.97
N ASP A 54 9.62 22.91 13.39
CA ASP A 54 9.44 22.63 11.96
C ASP A 54 7.98 22.30 11.58
N GLY A 55 7.11 22.14 12.58
CA GLY A 55 5.69 21.85 12.39
C GLY A 55 5.43 20.43 11.90
N LEU A 56 6.39 19.51 12.10
CA LEU A 56 6.27 18.11 11.74
C LEU A 56 6.14 17.27 13.01
N TYR A 57 5.26 16.26 12.95
CA TYR A 57 4.87 15.50 14.13
C TYR A 57 5.15 14.01 13.95
N SER A 58 5.45 13.36 15.07
CA SER A 58 5.92 11.98 15.24
C SER A 58 7.27 11.70 14.58
N GLU A 59 7.76 10.48 14.78
CA GLU A 59 8.95 9.95 14.11
C GLU A 59 8.83 9.92 12.57
N TRP A 60 7.61 10.04 12.03
CA TRP A 60 7.35 10.06 10.58
C TRP A 60 7.26 11.47 9.98
N GLN A 61 7.40 12.51 10.81
CA GLN A 61 7.48 13.90 10.37
C GLN A 61 6.28 14.33 9.49
N VAL A 62 5.08 14.09 10.00
CA VAL A 62 3.81 14.35 9.29
C VAL A 62 3.30 15.76 9.61
N LYS A 63 2.81 16.47 8.59
CA LYS A 63 2.22 17.81 8.77
C LYS A 63 0.81 17.77 9.39
N PRO A 64 0.41 18.76 10.21
CA PRO A 64 -0.93 18.84 10.82
C PRO A 64 -2.09 18.73 9.83
N GLU A 65 -2.02 19.43 8.71
CA GLU A 65 -3.07 19.44 7.69
C GLU A 65 -3.26 18.06 7.06
N THR A 66 -2.15 17.31 6.90
CA THR A 66 -2.16 15.94 6.41
C THR A 66 -2.73 14.98 7.46
N LEU A 67 -2.28 15.12 8.71
CA LEU A 67 -2.74 14.31 9.84
C LEU A 67 -4.26 14.34 10.02
N LYS A 68 -4.89 15.51 9.88
CA LYS A 68 -6.35 15.66 10.01
C LYS A 68 -7.10 14.76 9.04
N GLY A 69 -6.71 14.76 7.76
CA GLY A 69 -7.30 13.90 6.75
C GLY A 69 -7.05 12.41 7.02
N TRP A 70 -5.81 12.06 7.37
CA TRP A 70 -5.41 10.67 7.60
C TRP A 70 -6.11 10.05 8.81
N SER A 71 -6.14 10.76 9.93
CA SER A 71 -6.81 10.30 11.15
C SER A 71 -8.31 10.11 10.93
N ARG A 72 -8.99 11.03 10.22
CA ARG A 72 -10.39 10.86 9.85
C ARG A 72 -10.62 9.60 9.00
N THR A 73 -9.75 9.34 8.03
CA THR A 73 -9.83 8.13 7.19
C THR A 73 -9.64 6.85 8.00
N CYS A 74 -8.58 6.81 8.82
CA CYS A 74 -8.08 5.59 9.45
C CYS A 74 -8.72 5.28 10.81
N LEU A 75 -9.07 6.31 11.59
CA LEU A 75 -9.62 6.19 12.95
C LEU A 75 -11.08 6.65 13.06
N LYS A 76 -11.68 7.16 11.99
CA LYS A 76 -13.04 7.75 11.96
C LYS A 76 -13.22 8.95 12.90
N ARG A 77 -12.12 9.54 13.34
CA ARG A 77 -12.06 10.77 14.14
C ARG A 77 -10.78 11.52 13.82
N GLU A 78 -10.77 12.82 14.08
CA GLU A 78 -9.56 13.62 13.94
C GLU A 78 -8.65 13.46 15.16
N LEU A 79 -7.35 13.48 14.91
CA LEU A 79 -6.32 13.64 15.94
C LEU A 79 -5.78 15.05 15.92
N THR A 80 -5.46 15.57 17.10
CA THR A 80 -4.62 16.76 17.22
C THR A 80 -3.16 16.38 16.98
N PRO A 81 -2.31 17.33 16.54
CA PRO A 81 -0.87 17.06 16.41
C PRO A 81 -0.23 16.57 17.72
N THR A 82 -0.63 17.12 18.88
CA THR A 82 -0.15 16.68 20.20
C THR A 82 -0.55 15.25 20.55
N GLN A 83 -1.77 14.82 20.21
CA GLN A 83 -2.20 13.43 20.43
C GLN A 83 -1.40 12.45 19.57
N PHE A 84 -1.03 12.88 18.36
CA PHE A 84 -0.24 12.08 17.44
C PHE A 84 1.22 12.00 17.87
N GLU A 85 1.82 13.11 18.30
CA GLU A 85 3.18 13.18 18.84
C GLU A 85 3.34 12.31 20.09
N ASN A 86 2.43 12.45 21.06
CA ASN A 86 2.56 11.85 22.38
C ASN A 86 2.18 10.35 22.40
N SER A 87 1.75 9.78 21.27
CA SER A 87 1.35 8.37 21.20
C SER A 87 1.98 7.68 19.98
N PRO A 88 3.20 7.13 20.11
CA PRO A 88 3.86 6.40 19.03
C PRO A 88 3.03 5.25 18.48
N ALA A 89 2.24 4.57 19.33
CA ALA A 89 1.35 3.50 18.91
C ALA A 89 0.21 4.00 17.99
N ILE A 90 -0.44 5.12 18.35
CA ILE A 90 -1.47 5.73 17.50
C ILE A 90 -0.83 6.25 16.21
N ALA A 91 0.34 6.89 16.30
CA ALA A 91 1.05 7.39 15.12
C ALA A 91 1.35 6.26 14.14
N ARG A 92 1.95 5.17 14.62
CA ARG A 92 2.24 3.99 13.82
C ARG A 92 0.98 3.38 13.20
N SER A 93 -0.13 3.35 13.93
CA SER A 93 -1.41 2.82 13.42
C SER A 93 -1.94 3.63 12.23
N VAL A 94 -1.99 4.96 12.36
CA VAL A 94 -2.42 5.87 11.28
C VAL A 94 -1.48 5.78 10.08
N VAL A 95 -0.17 5.81 10.30
CA VAL A 95 0.83 5.71 9.22
C VAL A 95 0.74 4.35 8.51
N SER A 96 0.53 3.26 9.25
CA SER A 96 0.36 1.92 8.66
C SER A 96 -0.88 1.83 7.78
N CYS A 97 -2.01 2.40 8.23
CA CYS A 97 -3.25 2.45 7.46
C CYS A 97 -3.07 3.19 6.12
N ILE A 98 -2.45 4.37 6.14
CA ILE A 98 -2.20 5.14 4.92
C ILE A 98 -1.18 4.44 4.03
N THR A 99 -0.10 3.92 4.61
CA THR A 99 0.93 3.18 3.86
C THR A 99 0.34 1.97 3.13
N ARG A 100 -0.57 1.22 3.77
CA ARG A 100 -1.28 0.12 3.11
C ARG A 100 -2.09 0.61 1.91
N ARG A 101 -2.83 1.71 2.06
CA ARG A 101 -3.61 2.32 0.98
C ARG A 101 -2.71 2.67 -0.20
N GLU A 102 -1.62 3.40 0.04
CA GLU A 102 -0.72 3.86 -1.02
C GLU A 102 0.02 2.70 -1.70
N LEU A 103 0.53 1.73 -0.93
CA LEU A 103 1.16 0.56 -1.51
C LEU A 103 0.17 -0.26 -2.34
N THR A 104 -1.08 -0.42 -1.87
CA THR A 104 -2.10 -1.17 -2.63
C THR A 104 -2.40 -0.48 -3.95
N ASN A 105 -2.59 0.84 -3.94
CA ASN A 105 -2.80 1.64 -5.15
C ASN A 105 -1.64 1.50 -6.13
N GLN A 106 -0.40 1.60 -5.65
CA GLN A 106 0.78 1.51 -6.50
C GLN A 106 1.04 0.08 -7.00
N PHE A 107 0.74 -0.95 -6.21
CA PHE A 107 0.88 -2.33 -6.63
C PHE A 107 -0.18 -2.71 -7.67
N ALA A 108 -1.38 -2.13 -7.58
CA ALA A 108 -2.43 -2.30 -8.59
C ALA A 108 -1.96 -1.85 -9.98
N VAL A 109 -1.15 -0.78 -10.07
CA VAL A 109 -0.65 -0.23 -11.33
C VAL A 109 0.67 -0.86 -11.76
N THR A 110 1.64 -0.96 -10.86
CA THR A 110 3.02 -1.34 -11.23
C THR A 110 3.24 -2.85 -11.31
N LYS A 111 2.44 -3.65 -10.58
CA LYS A 111 2.66 -5.10 -10.39
C LYS A 111 4.07 -5.46 -9.91
N ASN A 112 4.78 -4.51 -9.30
CA ASN A 112 6.16 -4.66 -8.86
C ASN A 112 6.34 -4.00 -7.50
N GLU A 113 6.83 -4.77 -6.52
CA GLU A 113 6.96 -4.33 -5.13
C GLU A 113 7.89 -3.11 -5.00
N ILE A 114 9.07 -3.15 -5.62
CA ILE A 114 10.04 -2.06 -5.50
C ILE A 114 9.58 -0.82 -6.25
N ALA A 115 8.95 -0.98 -7.43
CA ALA A 115 8.33 0.15 -8.13
C ALA A 115 7.20 0.77 -7.29
N SER A 116 6.41 -0.05 -6.60
CA SER A 116 5.35 0.42 -5.70
C SER A 116 5.89 1.20 -4.51
N VAL A 117 6.96 0.69 -3.89
CA VAL A 117 7.67 1.36 -2.79
C VAL A 117 8.22 2.71 -3.25
N ARG A 118 8.81 2.79 -4.45
CA ARG A 118 9.29 4.05 -5.03
C ARG A 118 8.16 5.06 -5.23
N GLY A 119 7.04 4.61 -5.81
CA GLY A 119 5.86 5.46 -6.03
C GLY A 119 5.27 5.97 -4.72
N ALA A 120 5.10 5.08 -3.74
CA ALA A 120 4.58 5.45 -2.42
C ALA A 120 5.54 6.37 -1.64
N ALA A 121 6.86 6.17 -1.74
CA ALA A 121 7.86 7.07 -1.16
C ALA A 121 7.86 8.46 -1.82
N CYS A 122 7.66 8.52 -3.13
CA CYS A 122 7.53 9.79 -3.85
C CYS A 122 6.26 10.54 -3.42
N TRP A 123 5.15 9.81 -3.29
CA TRP A 123 3.88 10.36 -2.82
C TRP A 123 3.99 10.86 -1.39
N TRP A 124 4.68 10.12 -0.52
CA TRP A 124 4.92 10.53 0.85
C TRP A 124 5.59 11.91 0.94
N MET A 125 6.56 12.17 0.06
CA MET A 125 7.32 13.42 0.09
C MET A 125 6.62 14.57 -0.66
N THR A 126 5.85 14.28 -1.70
CA THR A 126 5.39 15.30 -2.66
C THR A 126 3.89 15.33 -2.91
N GLY A 127 3.14 14.35 -2.42
CA GLY A 127 1.74 14.11 -2.80
C GLY A 127 1.55 13.52 -4.20
N ASN A 128 2.62 13.27 -4.97
CA ASN A 128 2.57 12.69 -6.32
C ASN A 128 3.35 11.37 -6.37
N TYR A 129 2.87 10.38 -7.13
CA TYR A 129 3.56 9.10 -7.26
C TYR A 129 4.78 9.12 -8.20
N THR A 130 4.96 10.21 -8.95
CA THR A 130 6.01 10.38 -9.97
C THR A 130 6.72 11.72 -9.80
N GLY A 131 7.84 11.90 -10.50
CA GLY A 131 8.63 13.15 -10.45
C GLY A 131 9.78 13.14 -9.44
N CYS A 132 9.90 12.11 -8.60
CA CYS A 132 11.01 11.95 -7.64
C CYS A 132 12.19 11.14 -8.19
N ASN A 133 12.72 11.52 -9.36
CA ASN A 133 13.82 10.81 -10.01
C ASN A 133 15.19 11.47 -9.84
N LYS A 134 15.24 12.70 -9.31
CA LYS A 134 16.47 13.50 -9.16
C LYS A 134 16.35 14.50 -8.02
N GLY A 135 17.48 15.04 -7.58
CA GLY A 135 17.56 16.01 -6.50
C GLY A 135 17.09 15.44 -5.17
N PHE A 136 16.73 16.32 -4.23
CA PHE A 136 16.37 15.95 -2.86
C PHE A 136 15.28 14.86 -2.77
N THR A 137 14.24 14.96 -3.59
CA THR A 137 13.14 13.96 -3.58
C THR A 137 13.58 12.62 -4.15
N GLY A 138 14.46 12.61 -5.15
CA GLY A 138 15.09 11.39 -5.67
C GLY A 138 15.95 10.70 -4.62
N ASP A 139 16.79 11.46 -3.93
CA ASP A 139 17.66 10.95 -2.85
C ASP A 139 16.83 10.39 -1.69
N TYR A 140 15.76 11.09 -1.31
CA TYR A 140 14.80 10.61 -0.31
C TYR A 140 14.18 9.27 -0.71
N VAL A 141 13.66 9.15 -1.95
CA VAL A 141 13.06 7.90 -2.45
C VAL A 141 14.08 6.77 -2.44
N GLN A 142 15.32 7.02 -2.86
CA GLN A 142 16.37 6.00 -2.82
C GLN A 142 16.69 5.55 -1.39
N LYS A 143 16.72 6.48 -0.43
CA LYS A 143 16.91 6.19 1.00
C LYS A 143 15.78 5.31 1.54
N VAL A 144 14.53 5.61 1.21
CA VAL A 144 13.36 4.79 1.60
C VAL A 144 13.45 3.38 1.02
N VAL A 145 13.73 3.24 -0.28
CA VAL A 145 13.86 1.93 -0.93
C VAL A 145 14.94 1.09 -0.27
N ARG A 146 16.10 1.68 0.04
CA ARG A 146 17.20 1.00 0.72
C ARG A 146 16.76 0.48 2.10
N PHE A 147 16.13 1.32 2.92
CA PHE A 147 15.66 0.88 4.24
C PHE A 147 14.57 -0.18 4.13
N TYR A 148 13.65 -0.03 3.17
CA TYR A 148 12.61 -1.02 2.92
C TYR A 148 13.20 -2.39 2.65
N GLN A 149 14.17 -2.47 1.74
CA GLN A 149 14.86 -3.72 1.43
C GLN A 149 15.56 -4.30 2.66
N GLN A 150 16.24 -3.47 3.46
CA GLN A 150 16.85 -3.91 4.72
C GLN A 150 15.83 -4.50 5.70
N GLN A 151 14.64 -3.92 5.82
CA GLN A 151 13.57 -4.48 6.66
C GLN A 151 13.04 -5.80 6.10
N ARG A 152 12.90 -5.92 4.77
CA ARG A 152 12.42 -7.14 4.10
C ARG A 152 13.42 -8.30 4.19
N SER A 153 14.71 -8.00 4.30
CA SER A 153 15.77 -9.00 4.47
C SER A 153 15.91 -9.52 5.90
N LYS A 154 15.26 -8.91 6.90
CA LYS A 154 15.34 -9.39 8.29
C LYS A 154 14.54 -10.68 8.47
N PRO A 155 15.09 -11.69 9.16
CA PRO A 155 14.35 -12.89 9.53
C PRO A 155 13.14 -12.54 10.42
N ALA A 156 11.99 -13.16 10.17
CA ALA A 156 10.74 -12.92 10.90
C ALA A 156 10.82 -13.17 12.43
N THR A 157 11.86 -13.87 12.89
CA THR A 157 12.12 -14.25 14.28
C THR A 157 12.66 -13.13 15.18
N GLN A 158 12.96 -11.94 14.66
CA GLN A 158 13.38 -10.79 15.49
C GLN A 158 12.24 -9.85 15.90
N SER A 159 11.04 -9.99 15.33
CA SER A 159 9.87 -9.17 15.71
C SER A 159 9.17 -9.63 17.01
N SER A 160 9.52 -10.79 17.56
CA SER A 160 8.86 -11.39 18.72
C SER A 160 9.60 -11.21 20.05
N LYS A 161 10.72 -10.48 20.10
CA LYS A 161 11.55 -10.35 21.32
C LYS A 161 11.51 -9.01 22.06
N THR A 162 10.64 -8.07 21.67
CA THR A 162 10.43 -6.83 22.45
C THR A 162 8.97 -6.79 22.90
N GLY A 163 8.68 -7.57 23.93
CA GLY A 163 7.36 -7.76 24.49
C GLY A 163 7.41 -8.73 25.67
N SER A 164 8.21 -8.42 26.67
CA SER A 164 8.14 -8.98 28.03
C SER A 164 8.50 -7.89 29.01
#